data_AF-A0A075MXX8-F1
#
_entry.id   AF-A0A075MXX8-F1
#
_cell.length_a   1.000
_cell.length_b   1.000
_cell.length_c   1.000
_cell.angle_alpha   90.00
_cell.angle_beta   90.00
_cell.angle_gamma   90.00
#
_symmetry.space_group_name_H-M   'P 1'
#
loop_
_entity.id
_entity.type
_entity.pdbx_description
1 polymer ?
#
loop_
_entity_poly.entity_id
_entity_poly.type
_entity_poly.pdbx_seq_one_letter_code
_entity_poly.pdbx_strand_id
1 'polypeptide(L)'
;MFVTLEYNHRIPGALKNAIDFLFKGWNNKAAGFVGYGSADSVRSTEQLGLMTAELMGATVRAQAQLSLFTDFENFSVFKPAPYQEKSVNTICWTKLFLGPVL
;
A
#
# COMPACT_ATOMS: atom_id res chain seq x y z
N MET A 1 -1.68 5.42 5.00
CA MET A 1 -0.73 4.86 4.03
C MET A 1 -0.57 3.43 4.47
N PHE A 2 -0.87 2.48 3.60
CA PHE A 2 -0.72 1.08 3.94
C PHE A 2 0.53 0.56 3.25
N VAL A 3 1.36 -0.14 4.02
CA VAL A 3 2.52 -0.84 3.51
C VAL A 3 2.23 -2.33 3.68
N THR A 4 2.28 -3.08 2.59
CA THR A 4 1.99 -4.52 2.60
C THR A 4 3.07 -5.29 1.85
N LEU A 5 3.32 -6.50 2.33
CA LEU A 5 4.00 -7.51 1.54
C LEU A 5 2.97 -8.40 0.82
N GLU A 6 3.40 -9.11 -0.22
CA GLU A 6 2.59 -10.17 -0.83
C GLU A 6 3.00 -11.54 -0.28
N TYR A 7 2.08 -12.16 0.46
CA TYR A 7 2.23 -13.52 0.95
C TYR A 7 1.20 -14.41 0.28
N ASN A 8 1.64 -15.36 -0.55
CA ASN A 8 0.77 -16.27 -1.30
C ASN A 8 -0.35 -15.54 -2.07
N HIS A 9 -0.02 -14.44 -2.76
CA HIS A 9 -0.96 -13.58 -3.48
C HIS A 9 -2.03 -12.90 -2.61
N ARG A 10 -1.75 -12.72 -1.32
CA ARG A 10 -2.66 -12.06 -0.37
C ARG A 10 -1.91 -11.08 0.52
N ILE A 11 -2.68 -10.24 1.20
CA ILE A 11 -2.19 -9.44 2.32
C ILE A 11 -1.86 -10.33 3.53
N PRO A 12 -0.92 -9.92 4.41
CA PRO A 12 -0.61 -10.66 5.62
C PRO A 12 -1.81 -10.74 6.57
N GLY A 13 -1.97 -11.87 7.25
CA GLY A 13 -3.04 -12.06 8.24
C GLY A 13 -2.99 -11.03 9.38
N ALA A 14 -1.78 -10.65 9.83
CA ALA A 14 -1.60 -9.61 10.83
C ALA A 14 -2.14 -8.24 10.38
N LEU A 15 -1.90 -7.87 9.11
CA LEU A 15 -2.42 -6.63 8.54
C LEU A 15 -3.94 -6.66 8.45
N LYS A 16 -4.53 -7.78 7.98
CA LYS A 16 -5.98 -7.94 7.92
C LYS A 16 -6.62 -7.79 9.29
N ASN A 17 -6.07 -8.47 10.30
CA ASN A 17 -6.56 -8.39 11.68
C ASN A 17 -6.52 -6.97 12.24
N ALA A 18 -5.42 -6.24 12.00
CA ALA A 18 -5.27 -4.86 12.46
C ALA A 18 -6.28 -3.91 11.79
N ILE A 19 -6.53 -4.10 10.49
CA ILE A 19 -7.50 -3.32 9.73
C ILE A 19 -8.92 -3.55 10.26
N ASP A 20 -9.30 -4.82 10.48
CA ASP A 20 -10.62 -5.19 10.97
C ASP A 20 -10.89 -4.63 12.36
N PHE A 21 -9.90 -4.67 13.24
CA PHE A 21 -10.02 -4.14 14.60
C PHE A 21 -10.23 -2.62 14.64
N LEU A 22 -9.66 -1.89 13.67
CA LEU A 22 -9.67 -0.43 13.62
C LEU A 22 -10.66 0.15 12.61
N PHE A 23 -11.74 -0.57 12.27
CA PHE A 23 -12.71 -0.19 11.24
C PHE A 23 -13.04 1.32 11.21
N LYS A 24 -13.55 1.87 12.32
CA LYS A 24 -13.96 3.29 12.42
C LYS A 24 -12.83 4.30 12.21
N GLY A 25 -11.58 3.89 12.45
CA GLY A 25 -10.41 4.74 12.28
C GLY A 25 -10.08 5.04 10.82
N TRP A 26 -10.60 4.25 9.88
CA TRP A 26 -10.32 4.36 8.45
C TRP A 26 -11.38 5.15 7.67
N ASN A 27 -12.55 5.34 8.25
CA ASN A 27 -13.67 6.04 7.61
C ASN A 27 -13.26 7.42 7.12
N ASN A 28 -13.67 7.76 5.90
CA ASN A 28 -13.55 9.09 5.33
C ASN A 28 -12.09 9.57 5.22
N LYS A 29 -11.15 8.63 5.04
CA LYS A 29 -9.71 8.93 4.88
C LYS A 29 -9.20 8.50 3.51
N ALA A 30 -8.32 9.31 2.95
CA ALA A 30 -7.54 8.93 1.78
C ALA A 30 -6.51 7.82 2.10
N ALA A 31 -6.50 6.78 1.29
CA ALA A 31 -5.66 5.60 1.40
C ALA A 31 -4.72 5.49 0.19
N GLY A 32 -3.42 5.47 0.46
CA GLY A 32 -2.38 5.13 -0.52
C GLY A 32 -1.69 3.82 -0.15
N PHE A 33 -1.22 3.09 -1.15
CA PHE A 33 -0.66 1.75 -0.99
C PHE A 33 0.80 1.68 -1.45
N VAL A 34 1.63 1.02 -0.65
CA VAL A 34 2.99 0.62 -0.99
C VAL A 34 3.08 -0.88 -0.79
N GLY A 35 3.29 -1.61 -1.88
CA GLY A 35 3.46 -3.05 -1.88
C GLY A 35 4.92 -3.44 -2.06
N TYR A 36 5.37 -4.54 -1.46
CA TYR A 36 6.64 -5.17 -1.80
C TYR A 36 6.56 -6.69 -1.85
N GLY A 37 7.28 -7.31 -2.79
CA GLY A 37 7.23 -8.76 -2.95
C GLY A 37 8.10 -9.27 -4.10
N SER A 38 8.13 -10.58 -4.28
CA SER A 38 8.83 -11.22 -5.40
C SER A 38 8.14 -10.96 -6.75
N ALA A 39 6.85 -10.65 -6.73
CA ALA A 39 6.04 -10.24 -7.88
C ALA A 39 5.47 -8.83 -7.69
N ASP A 40 6.28 -7.94 -7.09
CA ASP A 40 6.00 -6.51 -6.93
C ASP A 40 4.69 -6.17 -6.17
N SER A 41 4.09 -7.16 -5.50
CA SER A 41 2.95 -7.02 -4.58
C SER A 41 1.67 -6.42 -5.21
N VAL A 42 1.48 -6.63 -6.52
CA VAL A 42 0.31 -6.13 -7.26
C VAL A 42 -0.98 -6.71 -6.68
N ARG A 43 -1.04 -8.02 -6.44
CA ARG A 43 -2.29 -8.73 -6.14
C ARG A 43 -2.75 -8.45 -4.71
N SER A 44 -1.81 -8.41 -3.77
CA SER A 44 -2.13 -8.03 -2.39
C SER A 44 -2.60 -6.57 -2.32
N THR A 45 -2.04 -5.67 -3.14
CA THR A 45 -2.44 -4.27 -3.20
C THR A 45 -3.83 -4.09 -3.79
N GLU A 46 -4.17 -4.81 -4.85
CA GLU A 46 -5.53 -4.82 -5.43
C GLU A 46 -6.55 -5.34 -4.42
N GLN A 47 -6.24 -6.44 -3.73
CA GLN A 47 -7.10 -6.98 -2.68
C GLN A 47 -7.32 -5.96 -1.55
N LEU A 48 -6.27 -5.24 -1.15
CA LEU A 48 -6.35 -4.19 -0.14
C LEU A 48 -7.18 -2.98 -0.61
N GLY A 49 -7.13 -2.65 -1.90
CA GLY A 49 -7.99 -1.65 -2.53
C GLY A 49 -9.47 -1.97 -2.35
N LEU A 50 -9.86 -3.22 -2.63
CA LEU A 50 -11.24 -3.69 -2.43
C LEU A 50 -11.66 -3.62 -0.96
N MET A 51 -10.79 -4.05 -0.03
CA MET A 51 -11.10 -3.94 1.41
C MET A 51 -11.24 -2.49 1.87
N THR A 52 -10.44 -1.59 1.32
CA THR A 52 -10.48 -0.17 1.71
C THR A 52 -11.79 0.50 1.28
N ALA A 53 -12.39 0.06 0.17
CA ALA A 53 -13.72 0.51 -0.24
C ALA A 53 -14.79 0.17 0.81
N GLU A 54 -14.72 -1.03 1.40
CA GLU A 54 -15.63 -1.46 2.49
C GLU A 54 -15.38 -0.72 3.82
N LEU A 55 -14.19 -0.12 3.98
CA LEU A 55 -13.81 0.69 5.16
C LEU A 55 -14.18 2.17 5.01
N MET A 56 -14.98 2.54 4.01
CA MET A 56 -15.31 3.93 3.67
C MET A 56 -14.06 4.79 3.40
N GLY A 57 -12.97 4.17 2.91
CA GLY A 57 -11.73 4.86 2.55
C GLY A 57 -11.65 5.20 1.06
N ALA A 58 -11.09 6.36 0.73
CA ALA A 58 -10.89 6.76 -0.66
C ALA A 58 -9.49 6.36 -1.15
N THR A 59 -9.41 5.45 -2.11
CA THR A 59 -8.13 4.94 -2.62
C THR A 59 -7.48 5.88 -3.62
N VAL A 60 -6.17 6.10 -3.46
CA VAL A 60 -5.32 6.80 -4.43
C VAL A 60 -5.00 5.87 -5.60
N ARG A 61 -5.15 6.36 -6.84
CA ARG A 61 -4.86 5.59 -8.07
C ARG A 61 -3.37 5.27 -8.25
N ALA A 62 -2.49 6.18 -7.81
CA ALA A 62 -1.07 5.91 -7.79
C ALA A 62 -0.73 4.86 -6.73
N GLN A 63 0.19 3.95 -7.04
CA GLN A 63 0.67 2.89 -6.16
C GLN A 63 2.19 2.73 -6.35
N ALA A 64 2.87 2.29 -5.30
CA ALA A 64 4.30 1.98 -5.35
C ALA A 64 4.46 0.48 -5.14
N GLN A 65 5.11 -0.16 -6.09
CA GLN A 65 5.30 -1.60 -6.15
C GLN A 65 6.80 -1.85 -6.16
N LEU A 66 7.31 -2.35 -5.05
CA LEU A 66 8.73 -2.56 -4.81
C LEU A 66 9.07 -4.03 -5.04
N SER A 67 10.11 -4.28 -5.82
CA SER A 67 10.58 -5.63 -6.06
C SER A 67 11.59 -6.02 -4.99
N LEU A 68 11.46 -7.23 -4.44
CA LEU A 68 12.48 -7.79 -3.54
C LEU A 68 13.85 -7.98 -4.19
N PHE A 69 13.91 -8.03 -5.53
CA PHE A 69 15.15 -8.26 -6.27
C PHE A 69 15.86 -6.98 -6.70
N THR A 70 15.13 -5.88 -6.89
CA THR A 70 15.68 -4.61 -7.39
C THR A 70 15.75 -3.52 -6.34
N ASP A 71 14.87 -3.57 -5.34
CA ASP A 71 14.71 -2.49 -4.34
C ASP A 71 15.26 -2.88 -2.96
N PHE A 72 15.82 -4.08 -2.83
CA PHE A 72 16.41 -4.60 -1.59
C PHE A 72 17.74 -5.32 -1.86
N GLU A 73 18.77 -5.00 -1.07
CA GLU A 73 20.02 -5.76 -1.02
C GLU A 73 19.88 -6.87 0.05
N ASN A 74 20.28 -8.09 -0.31
CA ASN A 74 20.18 -9.28 0.55
C ASN A 74 18.80 -9.46 1.22
N PHE A 75 17.72 -9.06 0.53
CA PHE A 75 16.34 -9.13 1.03
C PHE A 75 16.10 -8.44 2.39
N SER A 76 16.98 -7.52 2.79
CA SER A 76 16.97 -6.95 4.15
C SER A 76 17.28 -5.47 4.18
N VAL A 77 18.20 -5.00 3.34
CA VAL A 77 18.57 -3.59 3.28
C VAL A 77 17.77 -2.92 2.17
N PHE A 78 16.89 -1.99 2.54
CA PHE A 78 16.09 -1.23 1.58
C PHE A 78 16.98 -0.26 0.81
N LYS A 79 17.07 -0.46 -0.51
CA LYS A 79 17.80 0.38 -1.45
C LYS A 79 17.01 0.47 -2.75
N PRO A 80 15.99 1.35 -2.79
CA PRO A 80 15.08 1.42 -3.92
C PRO A 80 15.80 1.89 -5.18
N ALA A 81 15.38 1.36 -6.31
CA ALA A 81 15.84 1.84 -7.60
C ALA A 81 15.38 3.29 -7.83
N PRO A 82 16.16 4.13 -8.55
CA PRO A 82 15.86 5.55 -8.71
C PRO A 82 14.47 5.87 -9.28
N TYR A 83 13.89 4.96 -10.08
CA TYR A 83 12.56 5.17 -10.66
C TYR A 83 11.41 5.05 -9.64
N GLN A 84 11.62 4.42 -8.49
CA GLN A 84 10.61 4.28 -7.45
C GLN A 84 10.30 5.61 -6.75
N GLU A 85 11.23 6.55 -6.76
CA GLU A 85 11.03 7.86 -6.12
C GLU A 85 9.82 8.59 -6.70
N LYS A 86 9.63 8.52 -8.03
CA LYS A 86 8.51 9.16 -8.71
C LYS A 86 7.16 8.57 -8.29
N SER A 87 7.06 7.24 -8.19
CA SER A 87 5.82 6.56 -7.81
C SER A 87 5.46 6.88 -6.36
N VAL A 88 6.41 6.77 -5.43
CA VAL A 88 6.23 7.08 -4.01
C VAL A 88 5.84 8.54 -3.78
N ASN A 89 6.54 9.48 -4.43
CA ASN A 89 6.22 10.90 -4.34
C ASN A 89 4.82 11.19 -4.86
N THR A 90 4.43 10.58 -5.99
CA THR A 90 3.08 10.77 -6.54
C THR A 90 2.00 10.37 -5.53
N ILE A 91 2.15 9.22 -4.86
CA ILE A 91 1.17 8.76 -3.86
C ILE A 91 1.12 9.71 -2.67
N CYS A 92 2.29 10.13 -2.17
CA CYS A 92 2.39 11.03 -1.02
C CYS A 92 1.66 12.35 -1.32
N TRP A 93 1.97 12.96 -2.46
CA TRP A 93 1.31 14.18 -2.92
C TRP A 93 -0.18 13.99 -3.11
N THR A 94 -0.61 12.99 -3.89
CA THR A 94 -2.04 12.76 -4.15
C THR A 94 -2.84 12.48 -2.88
N LYS A 95 -2.28 11.70 -1.94
CA LYS A 95 -2.91 11.45 -0.64
C LYS A 95 -3.05 12.72 0.19
N LEU A 96 -2.02 13.57 0.21
CA LEU A 96 -2.03 14.83 0.96
C LEU A 96 -3.12 15.77 0.43
N PHE A 97 -3.29 15.85 -0.90
CA PHE A 97 -4.32 16.67 -1.52
C PHE A 97 -5.75 16.15 -1.29
N LEU A 98 -5.94 14.84 -1.15
CA LEU A 98 -7.27 14.24 -0.98
C LEU A 98 -7.88 14.41 0.42
N GLY A 99 -7.12 14.86 1.42
CA GLY A 99 -7.63 15.23 2.74
C GLY A 99 -8.52 14.18 3.44
N PRO A 100 -9.23 14.55 4.52
CA PRO A 100 -10.42 13.84 4.97
C PRO A 100 -11.53 14.02 3.93
N VAL A 101 -12.07 12.91 3.44
CA VAL A 101 -13.15 12.92 2.45
C VAL A 101 -14.45 13.12 3.21
N LEU A 102 -14.99 14.35 3.19
CA LEU A 102 -16.26 14.70 3.84
C LEU A 102 -17.45 13.96 3.21
#